data_AF-A0A078HP33-F1
#
_entry.id   AF-A0A078HP33-F1
#
_cell.length_a   1.000
_cell.length_b   1.000
_cell.length_c   1.000
_cell.angle_alpha   90.00
_cell.angle_beta   90.00
_cell.angle_gamma   90.00
#
_symmetry.space_group_name_H-M   'P 1'
#
loop_
_entity.id
_entity.type
_entity.pdbx_description
1 polymer ?
#
loop_
_entity_poly.entity_id
_entity_poly.type
_entity_poly.pdbx_seq_one_letter_code
_entity_poly.pdbx_strand_id
1 'polypeptide(L)'
;MLDLRDGVVSTEEWMKNMNWSGLEMFLTAERRVWKDGNGDVAGYVQRWGNLSHVAVSGAGHFVPTDKAVNSRDMIEAWVLGKGLFGAEDVHQTLTSSVLESKSNRFDSGN
;
A
#
# COMPACT_ATOMS: atom_id res chain seq x y z
N MET A 1 11.48 8.08 8.74
CA MET A 1 10.42 8.13 9.77
C MET A 1 11.09 8.50 11.08
N LEU A 2 10.51 9.39 11.88
CA LEU A 2 11.20 10.11 12.97
C LEU A 2 10.46 10.07 14.33
N ASP A 3 9.39 9.28 14.47
CA ASP A 3 8.72 9.07 15.76
C ASP A 3 9.40 7.97 16.56
N LEU A 4 9.86 8.30 17.77
CA LEU A 4 10.49 7.38 18.71
C LEU A 4 9.48 6.68 19.64
N ARG A 5 8.34 7.33 19.91
CA ARG A 5 7.34 6.83 20.86
C ARG A 5 6.48 5.75 20.22
N ASP A 6 5.94 6.05 19.05
CA ASP A 6 5.00 5.20 18.32
C ASP A 6 5.53 4.90 16.91
N GLY A 7 6.78 4.42 16.87
CA GLY A 7 7.55 4.24 15.65
C GLY A 7 7.06 3.11 14.74
N VAL A 8 7.54 3.16 13.49
CA VAL A 8 7.18 2.19 12.44
C VAL A 8 7.58 0.76 12.82
N VAL A 9 8.76 0.54 13.40
CA VAL A 9 9.23 -0.79 13.79
C VAL A 9 8.30 -1.42 14.82
N SER A 10 7.95 -0.70 15.88
CA SER A 10 7.05 -1.19 16.92
C SER A 10 5.66 -1.55 16.36
N THR A 11 5.14 -0.69 15.46
CA THR A 11 3.85 -0.93 14.80
C THR A 11 3.92 -2.17 13.90
N GLU A 12 4.99 -2.33 13.13
CA GLU A 12 5.21 -3.50 12.27
C GLU A 12 5.33 -4.80 13.07
N GLU A 13 6.05 -4.81 14.20
CA GLU A 13 6.12 -5.99 15.06
C GLU A 13 4.76 -6.35 15.68
N TRP A 14 3.98 -5.37 16.10
CA TRP A 14 2.61 -5.61 16.55
C TRP A 14 1.75 -6.19 15.43
N MET A 15 1.85 -5.65 14.21
CA MET A 15 1.07 -6.12 13.07
C MET A 15 1.31 -7.60 12.76
N LYS A 16 2.55 -8.10 12.90
CA LYS A 16 2.91 -9.52 12.71
C LYS A 16 2.19 -10.48 13.69
N ASN A 17 1.63 -9.96 14.78
CA ASN A 17 1.01 -10.76 15.85
C ASN A 17 -0.51 -10.56 15.94
N MET A 18 -1.12 -9.81 15.01
CA MET A 18 -2.56 -9.57 15.02
C MET A 18 -3.36 -10.84 14.70
N ASN A 19 -4.47 -11.05 15.41
CA ASN A 19 -5.43 -12.08 15.02
C ASN A 19 -6.36 -11.53 13.92
N TRP A 20 -5.93 -11.64 12.67
CA TRP A 20 -6.70 -11.21 11.50
C TRP A 20 -6.52 -12.20 10.34
N SER A 21 -7.64 -12.59 9.71
CA SER A 21 -7.65 -13.61 8.65
C SER A 21 -6.84 -13.24 7.40
N GLY A 22 -6.60 -11.94 7.17
CA GLY A 22 -5.79 -11.45 6.05
C GLY A 22 -4.30 -11.32 6.34
N LEU A 23 -3.83 -11.67 7.54
CA LEU A 23 -2.46 -11.38 7.98
C LEU A 23 -1.40 -12.04 7.09
N GLU A 24 -1.54 -13.33 6.79
CA GLU A 24 -0.56 -14.06 5.96
C GLU A 24 -0.35 -13.39 4.61
N MET A 25 -1.46 -13.02 3.97
CA MET A 25 -1.41 -12.34 2.67
C MET A 25 -0.93 -10.89 2.77
N PHE A 26 -1.17 -10.22 3.89
CA PHE A 26 -0.60 -8.90 4.14
C PHE A 26 0.91 -8.94 4.30
N LEU A 27 1.44 -9.95 5.00
CA LEU A 27 2.87 -10.13 5.20
C LEU A 27 3.60 -10.46 3.89
N THR A 28 2.94 -11.13 2.95
CA THR A 28 3.48 -11.41 1.61
C THR A 28 3.21 -10.29 0.59
N ALA A 29 2.32 -9.34 0.91
CA ALA A 29 2.01 -8.23 0.01
C ALA A 29 3.23 -7.31 -0.21
N GLU A 30 3.40 -6.88 -1.44
CA GLU A 30 4.48 -5.98 -1.84
C GLU A 30 4.41 -4.64 -1.07
N ARG A 31 5.56 -4.21 -0.56
CA ARG A 31 5.75 -2.85 -0.05
C ARG A 31 6.16 -1.94 -1.20
N ARG A 32 5.24 -1.06 -1.61
CA ARG A 32 5.42 -0.16 -2.74
C ARG A 32 5.99 1.18 -2.29
N VAL A 33 6.91 1.74 -3.09
CA VAL A 33 7.44 3.09 -2.89
C VAL A 33 6.38 4.10 -3.30
N TRP A 34 6.02 5.00 -2.39
CA TRP A 34 5.12 6.11 -2.68
C TRP A 34 5.94 7.37 -2.97
N LYS A 35 5.71 7.94 -4.16
CA LYS A 35 6.25 9.23 -4.57
C LYS A 35 5.16 10.30 -4.55
N ASP A 36 5.53 11.53 -4.19
CA ASP A 36 4.62 12.67 -4.26
C ASP A 36 4.53 13.28 -5.66
N GLY A 37 3.75 14.36 -5.79
CA GLY A 37 3.55 15.06 -7.05
C GLY A 37 4.82 15.68 -7.66
N ASN A 38 5.90 15.82 -6.89
CA ASN A 38 7.20 16.30 -7.37
C ASN A 38 8.13 15.14 -7.76
N GLY A 39 7.73 13.89 -7.51
CA GLY A 39 8.53 12.70 -7.76
C GLY A 39 9.46 12.30 -6.60
N ASP A 40 9.41 13.01 -5.47
CA ASP A 40 10.19 12.71 -4.28
C ASP A 40 9.57 11.55 -3.50
N VAL A 41 10.40 10.78 -2.77
CA VAL A 41 9.91 9.65 -1.97
C VAL A 41 9.16 10.17 -0.73
N ALA A 42 7.83 10.11 -0.80
CA ALA A 42 6.92 10.50 0.27
C ALA A 42 6.78 9.42 1.35
N GLY A 43 6.99 8.16 0.99
CA GLY A 43 6.91 7.05 1.94
C GLY A 43 6.80 5.68 1.28
N TYR A 44 6.22 4.75 2.02
CA TYR A 44 6.01 3.36 1.60
C TYR A 44 4.61 2.91 1.96
N VAL A 45 4.00 2.10 1.10
CA VAL A 45 2.64 1.57 1.28
C VAL A 45 2.68 0.06 1.14
N GLN A 46 2.18 -0.65 2.15
CA GLN A 46 1.93 -2.09 2.10
C GLN A 46 0.45 -2.32 2.38
N ARG A 47 -0.20 -3.15 1.57
CA ARG A 47 -1.65 -3.29 1.65
C ARG A 47 -2.12 -4.67 1.27
N TRP A 48 -3.12 -5.16 2.00
CA TRP A 48 -3.91 -6.32 1.62
C TRP A 48 -5.34 -6.18 2.15
N GLY A 49 -6.33 -6.46 1.30
CA GLY A 49 -7.74 -6.35 1.66
C GLY A 49 -8.12 -4.97 2.22
N ASN A 50 -8.57 -4.97 3.48
CA ASN A 50 -9.01 -3.77 4.20
C ASN A 50 -7.91 -3.13 5.09
N LEU A 51 -6.68 -3.67 5.12
CA LEU A 51 -5.58 -3.11 5.89
C LEU A 51 -4.53 -2.47 4.97
N SER A 52 -4.25 -1.18 5.22
CA SER A 52 -3.17 -0.41 4.60
C SER A 52 -2.22 0.06 5.69
N HIS A 53 -0.93 -0.29 5.58
CA HIS A 53 0.13 0.31 6.38
C HIS A 53 0.92 1.30 5.54
N VAL A 54 0.97 2.55 6.01
CA VAL A 54 1.65 3.65 5.33
C VAL A 54 2.71 4.22 6.26
N ALA A 55 3.95 4.23 5.79
CA ALA A 55 5.06 4.78 6.53
C ALA A 55 5.57 6.05 5.82
N VAL A 56 5.39 7.22 6.44
CA VAL A 56 5.65 8.52 5.81
C VAL A 56 7.10 8.96 6.06
N SER A 57 7.83 9.23 4.98
CA SER A 57 9.23 9.66 5.03
C SER A 57 9.35 11.06 5.62
N GLY A 58 10.31 11.25 6.54
CA GLY A 58 10.56 12.54 7.18
C GLY A 58 9.50 13.07 8.14
N ALA A 59 8.45 12.30 8.44
CA ALA A 59 7.47 12.65 9.47
C ALA A 59 7.85 12.07 10.84
N GLY A 60 7.60 12.84 11.90
CA GLY A 60 7.58 12.41 13.30
C GLY A 60 6.16 12.04 13.74
N HIS A 61 5.85 12.28 15.01
CA HIS A 61 4.60 11.86 15.64
C HIS A 61 3.34 12.50 15.01
N PHE A 62 3.42 13.79 14.67
CA PHE A 62 2.33 14.53 14.05
C PHE A 62 2.54 14.66 12.55
N VAL A 63 2.20 13.61 11.81
CA VAL A 63 2.39 13.55 10.35
C VAL A 63 1.86 14.78 9.60
N PRO A 64 0.65 15.33 9.88
CA PRO A 64 0.17 16.52 9.17
C PRO A 64 0.96 17.80 9.46
N THR A 65 1.61 17.88 10.63
CA THR A 65 2.48 19.01 10.97
C THR A 65 3.78 18.95 10.17
N ASP A 66 4.39 17.77 10.06
CA ASP A 66 5.68 17.60 9.40
C ASP A 66 5.56 17.49 7.87
N LYS A 67 4.46 16.89 7.40
CA LYS A 67 4.23 16.52 5.99
C LYS A 67 2.80 16.84 5.57
N ALA A 68 2.39 18.10 5.71
CA ALA A 68 1.03 18.57 5.43
C ALA A 68 0.46 18.10 4.08
N VAL A 69 1.17 18.37 2.98
CA VAL A 69 0.71 18.02 1.62
C VAL A 69 0.58 16.50 1.46
N ASN A 70 1.64 15.74 1.80
CA ASN A 70 1.62 14.29 1.69
C ASN A 70 0.52 13.67 2.56
N SER A 71 0.31 14.18 3.77
CA SER A 71 -0.72 13.68 4.70
C SER A 71 -2.14 13.89 4.16
N ARG A 72 -2.41 15.05 3.54
CA ARG A 72 -3.70 15.33 2.90
C ARG A 72 -3.90 14.39 1.72
N ASP A 73 -2.92 14.31 0.82
CA ASP A 73 -3.01 13.50 -0.39
C ASP A 73 -3.20 12.01 -0.06
N MET A 74 -2.54 11.51 0.99
CA MET A 74 -2.74 10.15 1.53
C MET A 74 -4.18 9.90 1.97
N ILE A 75 -4.75 10.81 2.79
CA ILE A 75 -6.11 10.65 3.31
C ILE A 75 -7.16 10.81 2.21
N GLU A 76 -7.02 11.80 1.32
CA GLU A 76 -7.92 11.99 0.19
C GLU A 76 -7.91 10.77 -0.74
N ALA A 77 -6.73 10.25 -1.09
CA ALA A 77 -6.62 9.08 -1.93
C ALA A 77 -7.18 7.82 -1.26
N TRP A 78 -6.99 7.64 0.06
CA TRP A 78 -7.60 6.54 0.79
C TRP A 78 -9.13 6.61 0.80
N VAL A 79 -9.69 7.77 1.14
CA VAL A 79 -11.15 7.99 1.19
C VAL A 79 -11.79 7.81 -0.19
N LEU A 80 -11.13 8.30 -1.23
CA LEU A 80 -11.63 8.22 -2.60
C LEU A 80 -11.30 6.88 -3.29
N GLY A 81 -10.56 5.99 -2.62
CA GLY A 81 -10.16 4.71 -3.19
C GLY A 81 -9.24 4.82 -4.40
N LYS A 82 -8.34 5.81 -4.44
CA LYS A 82 -7.46 6.10 -5.59
C LYS A 82 -6.01 5.63 -5.38
N GLY A 83 -5.38 5.22 -6.47
CA GLY A 83 -3.94 4.94 -6.54
C GLY A 83 -3.48 3.91 -5.51
N LEU A 84 -2.26 4.11 -4.97
CA LEU A 84 -1.63 3.17 -4.02
C LEU A 84 -2.45 2.95 -2.73
N PHE A 85 -3.36 3.87 -2.39
CA PHE A 85 -4.16 3.83 -1.17
C PHE A 85 -5.55 3.21 -1.38
N GLY A 86 -5.93 2.91 -2.63
CA GLY A 86 -7.27 2.52 -3.06
C GLY A 86 -7.39 1.11 -3.63
N ALA A 87 -8.57 0.49 -3.56
CA ALA A 87 -8.85 -0.94 -3.86
C ALA A 87 -8.64 -1.42 -5.31
N GLU A 88 -8.25 -0.53 -6.23
CA GLU A 88 -8.25 -0.85 -7.67
C GLU A 88 -7.21 -1.90 -8.09
N ASP A 89 -6.24 -2.26 -7.24
CA ASP A 89 -5.14 -3.18 -7.64
C ASP A 89 -5.37 -4.68 -7.41
N VAL A 90 -6.37 -5.10 -6.62
CA VAL A 90 -6.46 -6.53 -6.23
C VAL A 90 -7.34 -7.34 -7.18
N HIS A 91 -8.38 -6.74 -7.77
CA HIS A 91 -9.29 -7.45 -8.67
C HIS A 91 -8.93 -7.30 -10.16
N GLN A 92 -8.25 -6.23 -10.56
CA GLN A 92 -7.84 -6.04 -11.96
C GLN A 92 -6.71 -7.01 -12.35
N THR A 93 -5.72 -7.20 -11.47
CA THR A 93 -4.54 -8.04 -11.74
C THR A 93 -4.88 -9.53 -11.90
N LEU A 94 -5.82 -10.04 -11.09
CA LEU A 94 -6.33 -11.41 -11.22
C LEU A 94 -7.16 -11.60 -12.50
N THR A 95 -7.88 -10.56 -12.93
CA THR A 95 -8.70 -10.61 -14.14
C THR A 95 -7.84 -10.52 -15.40
N SER A 96 -6.88 -9.60 -15.43
CA SER A 96 -5.96 -9.41 -16.56
C SER A 96 -5.05 -10.63 -16.79
N SER A 97 -4.45 -11.20 -15.73
CA SER A 97 -3.61 -12.39 -15.84
C SER A 97 -4.38 -13.66 -16.26
N VAL A 98 -5.63 -13.80 -15.84
CA VAL A 98 -6.52 -14.90 -16.25
C VAL A 98 -6.99 -14.75 -17.71
N LEU A 99 -7.21 -13.53 -18.20
CA LEU A 99 -7.57 -13.28 -19.59
C LEU A 99 -6.38 -13.50 -20.53
N GLU A 100 -5.17 -13.10 -20.13
CA GLU A 100 -3.95 -13.24 -20.93
C GLU A 100 -3.52 -14.72 -21.06
N SER A 101 -3.67 -15.52 -19.99
CA SER A 101 -3.44 -16.96 -20.04
C SER A 101 -4.47 -17.74 -20.87
N LYS A 102 -5.70 -17.22 -21.01
CA LYS A 102 -6.72 -17.80 -21.91
C LYS A 102 -6.47 -17.44 -23.37
N SER A 103 -6.04 -16.22 -23.67
CA SER A 103 -5.69 -15.79 -25.03
C SER A 103 -4.53 -16.61 -25.61
N ASN A 104 -3.47 -16.83 -24.83
CA ASN A 104 -2.29 -17.59 -25.26
C ASN A 104 -2.56 -19.09 -25.48
N ARG A 105 -3.70 -19.63 -25.01
CA ARG A 105 -4.11 -21.02 -25.26
C ARG A 105 -4.84 -21.21 -26.59
N PHE A 106 -5.37 -20.14 -27.18
CA PHE A 106 -6.12 -20.21 -28.45
C PHE A 106 -5.23 -19.98 -29.69
N ASP A 107 -4.04 -19.39 -29.52
CA ASP A 107 -3.13 -19.07 -30.63
C ASP A 107 -2.06 -20.14 -30.92
N SER A 108 -1.97 -21.20 -30.12
CA SER A 108 -0.97 -22.28 -30.29
C SER A 108 -1.47 -23.48 -31.11
N GLY A 109 -2.53 -23.30 -31.89
CA GLY A 109 -3.16 -24.36 -32.68
C GLY A 109 -3.28 -23.97 -34.15
N ASN A 110 -2.16 -23.95 -34.88
CA ASN A 110 -2.12 -24.08 -36.33
C ASN A 110 -0.81 -24.75 -36.78
#